data_AF-A0A6P0TFD4-F1
#
_entry.id   AF-A0A6P0TFD4-F1
#
_cell.length_a   1.000
_cell.length_b   1.000
_cell.length_c   1.000
_cell.angle_alpha   90.00
_cell.angle_beta   90.00
_cell.angle_gamma   90.00
#
_symmetry.space_group_name_H-M   'P 1'
#
loop_
_entity.id
_entity.type
_entity.pdbx_description
1 polymer ?
#
loop_
_entity_poly.entity_id
_entity_poly.type
_entity_poly.pdbx_seq_one_letter_code
_entity_poly.pdbx_strand_id
1 'polypeptide(L)'
;MDKPHPRKTRNPDLRRRCHVPAPENAEIEATLWQWLQPQHFLPLKASQGRCSEPLCSRILTLSVMVAIVLGLVYRQLPSLAEVVRQLKLPGLLWVEPTTVSLSALSKWLRKLPASLFVD
;
A
#
# COMPACT_ATOMS: atom_id res chain seq x y z
N MET A 1 55.47 -1.40 -22.26
CA MET A 1 54.16 -1.66 -22.88
C MET A 1 53.13 -1.73 -21.77
N ASP A 2 52.51 -0.59 -21.44
CA ASP A 2 51.48 -0.53 -20.41
C ASP A 2 50.14 -1.01 -20.97
N LYS A 3 49.57 -2.05 -20.36
CA LYS A 3 48.27 -2.60 -20.76
C LYS A 3 47.16 -1.72 -20.17
N PRO A 4 46.18 -1.25 -20.96
CA PRO A 4 45.07 -0.45 -20.44
C PRO A 4 44.21 -1.31 -19.52
N HIS A 5 43.99 -0.84 -18.29
CA HIS A 5 43.15 -1.52 -17.31
C HIS A 5 41.66 -1.38 -17.70
N PRO A 6 40.86 -2.47 -17.67
CA PRO A 6 39.45 -2.41 -18.02
C PRO A 6 38.67 -1.54 -17.02
N ARG A 7 37.90 -0.57 -17.53
CA ARG A 7 37.03 0.27 -16.70
C ARG A 7 35.97 -0.62 -16.05
N LYS A 8 35.97 -0.70 -14.71
CA LYS A 8 34.91 -1.38 -13.95
C LYS A 8 33.56 -0.76 -14.30
N THR A 9 32.63 -1.58 -14.78
CA THR A 9 31.20 -1.25 -14.90
C THR A 9 30.69 -0.85 -13.52
N ARG A 10 30.42 0.45 -13.32
CA ARG A 10 29.90 0.96 -12.05
C ARG A 10 28.48 0.42 -11.86
N ASN A 11 28.21 -0.17 -10.69
CA ASN A 11 26.91 -0.73 -10.36
C ASN A 11 25.79 0.32 -10.60
N PRO A 12 24.79 0.04 -11.46
CA PRO A 12 23.70 0.96 -11.74
C PRO A 12 22.90 1.34 -10.49
N ASP A 13 22.88 0.50 -9.46
CA ASP A 13 22.20 0.78 -8.19
C ASP A 13 22.92 1.84 -7.33
N LEU A 14 24.22 2.05 -7.57
CA LEU A 14 25.02 3.12 -6.95
C LEU A 14 24.95 4.44 -7.72
N ARG A 15 24.02 4.56 -8.67
CA ARG A 15 23.71 5.86 -9.29
C ARG A 15 22.98 6.70 -8.26
N ARG A 16 23.46 7.92 -8.04
CA ARG A 16 22.71 8.88 -7.22
C ARG A 16 21.36 9.06 -7.88
N ARG A 17 20.27 8.84 -7.14
CA ARG A 17 18.92 9.15 -7.61
C ARG A 17 18.90 10.64 -7.92
N CYS A 18 18.84 10.99 -9.21
CA CYS A 18 18.58 12.35 -9.61
C CYS A 18 17.16 12.67 -9.14
N HIS A 19 17.03 13.69 -8.30
CA HIS A 19 15.74 14.32 -8.02
C HIS A 19 15.29 14.94 -9.35
N VAL A 20 14.44 14.24 -10.07
CA VAL A 20 13.72 14.83 -11.20
C VAL A 20 12.68 15.79 -10.60
N PRO A 21 12.49 16.99 -11.16
CA PRO A 21 11.38 17.85 -10.73
C PRO A 21 10.08 17.05 -10.81
N ALA A 22 9.21 17.22 -9.81
CA ALA A 22 7.90 16.60 -9.85
C ALA A 22 7.17 17.07 -11.12
N PRO A 23 6.50 16.18 -11.86
CA PRO A 23 5.70 16.57 -13.01
C PRO A 23 4.62 17.57 -12.59
N GLU A 24 4.17 18.40 -13.53
CA GLU A 24 3.13 19.38 -13.25
C GLU A 24 1.81 18.68 -12.88
N ASN A 25 1.01 19.33 -12.02
CA ASN A 25 -0.22 18.74 -11.49
C ASN A 25 -1.19 18.28 -12.61
N ALA A 26 -1.21 18.99 -13.74
CA ALA A 26 -2.05 18.63 -14.90
C ALA A 26 -1.61 17.31 -15.57
N GLU A 27 -0.30 17.04 -15.62
CA GLU A 27 0.23 15.79 -16.17
C GLU A 27 -0.07 14.60 -15.24
N ILE A 28 0.02 14.84 -13.93
CA ILE A 28 -0.38 13.87 -12.91
C ILE A 28 -1.86 13.55 -13.05
N GLU A 29 -2.71 14.57 -13.20
CA GLU A 29 -4.16 14.40 -13.37
C GLU A 29 -4.51 13.60 -14.63
N ALA A 30 -3.89 13.91 -15.77
CA ALA A 30 -4.08 13.15 -17.01
C ALA A 30 -3.67 11.68 -16.87
N THR A 31 -2.57 11.41 -16.18
CA THR A 31 -2.08 10.06 -15.91
C THR A 31 -3.06 9.28 -15.01
N LEU A 32 -3.59 9.94 -13.97
CA LEU A 32 -4.57 9.34 -13.07
C LEU A 32 -5.87 9.00 -13.79
N TRP A 33 -6.38 9.91 -14.64
CA TRP A 33 -7.57 9.66 -15.45
C TRP A 33 -7.39 8.49 -16.43
N GLN A 34 -6.19 8.33 -16.99
CA GLN A 34 -5.87 7.17 -17.82
C GLN A 34 -5.98 5.86 -17.04
N TRP A 35 -5.53 5.81 -15.78
CA TRP A 35 -5.60 4.61 -14.96
C TRP A 35 -7.00 4.32 -14.42
N LEU A 36 -7.78 5.35 -14.12
CA LEU A 36 -9.15 5.26 -13.61
C LEU A 36 -10.19 4.83 -14.66
N GLN A 37 -9.78 4.45 -15.87
CA GLN A 37 -10.71 3.95 -16.88
C GLN A 37 -11.39 2.64 -16.43
N PRO A 38 -12.72 2.50 -16.62
CA PRO A 38 -13.50 1.35 -16.15
C PRO A 38 -12.98 0.00 -16.66
N GLN A 39 -12.32 0.00 -17.81
CA GLN A 39 -11.69 -1.17 -18.42
C GLN A 39 -10.57 -1.80 -17.57
N HIS A 40 -9.84 -1.00 -16.78
CA HIS A 40 -8.79 -1.51 -15.90
C HIS A 40 -9.35 -2.21 -14.65
N PHE A 41 -10.63 -2.04 -14.35
CA PHE A 41 -11.30 -2.66 -13.21
C PHE A 41 -12.03 -3.98 -13.56
N LEU A 42 -12.10 -4.38 -14.84
CA LEU A 42 -12.74 -5.62 -15.28
C LEU A 42 -12.21 -6.91 -14.61
N PRO A 43 -10.89 -7.13 -14.43
CA PRO A 43 -10.41 -8.39 -13.84
C PRO A 43 -10.80 -8.57 -12.36
N LEU A 44 -11.25 -7.51 -11.67
CA LEU A 44 -11.72 -7.58 -10.29
C LEU A 44 -13.13 -8.17 -10.16
N LYS A 45 -13.94 -8.14 -11.24
CA LYS A 45 -15.28 -8.77 -11.24
C LYS A 45 -15.22 -10.27 -11.53
N ALA A 46 -14.28 -10.71 -12.36
CA ALA A 46 -14.14 -12.12 -12.74
C ALA A 46 -13.58 -13.02 -11.60
N SER A 47 -12.87 -12.45 -10.63
CA SER A 47 -12.38 -13.18 -9.45
C SER A 47 -13.47 -13.41 -8.38
N GLN A 48 -14.68 -12.88 -8.57
CA GLN A 48 -15.75 -12.96 -7.55
C GLN A 48 -16.28 -14.38 -7.30
N GLY A 49 -16.12 -15.29 -8.27
CA GLY A 49 -16.63 -16.67 -8.20
C GLY A 49 -15.63 -17.74 -7.73
N ARG A 50 -14.37 -17.39 -7.43
CA ARG A 50 -13.31 -18.36 -7.05
C ARG A 50 -12.62 -18.06 -5.72
N CYS A 51 -13.27 -17.36 -4.80
CA CYS A 51 -12.74 -17.18 -3.46
C CYS A 51 -13.23 -18.30 -2.54
N SER A 52 -12.44 -19.37 -2.40
CA SER A 52 -12.59 -20.36 -1.33
C SER A 52 -11.91 -19.93 -0.02
N GLU A 53 -11.70 -18.63 0.20
CA GLU A 53 -11.16 -18.10 1.45
C GLU A 53 -12.21 -17.28 2.21
N PRO A 54 -12.18 -17.33 3.55
CA PRO A 54 -13.24 -16.82 4.39
C PRO A 54 -13.36 -15.30 4.24
N LEU A 55 -14.60 -14.82 4.19
CA LEU A 55 -15.08 -13.45 3.93
C LEU A 55 -14.29 -12.28 4.57
N CYS A 56 -13.40 -12.53 5.54
CA CYS A 56 -12.47 -11.56 6.11
C CYS A 56 -11.53 -10.92 5.07
N SER A 57 -11.15 -11.61 4.00
CA SER A 57 -10.33 -11.05 2.91
C SER A 57 -11.08 -10.01 2.07
N ARG A 58 -12.41 -9.90 2.21
CA ARG A 58 -13.23 -8.88 1.52
C ARG A 58 -13.58 -7.68 2.41
N ILE A 59 -13.70 -7.84 3.73
CA ILE A 59 -14.06 -6.74 4.65
C ILE A 59 -12.84 -5.87 4.98
N LEU A 60 -11.65 -6.47 5.13
CA LEU A 60 -10.39 -5.73 5.08
C LEU A 60 -9.94 -5.63 3.63
N THR A 61 -10.56 -4.74 2.86
CA THR A 61 -10.03 -4.37 1.54
C THR A 61 -8.57 -3.91 1.68
N LEU A 62 -7.75 -4.09 0.64
CA LEU A 62 -6.36 -3.62 0.63
C LEU A 62 -6.22 -2.16 1.10
N SER A 63 -7.17 -1.31 0.74
CA SER A 63 -7.24 0.09 1.18
C SER A 63 -7.41 0.23 2.71
N VAL A 64 -8.24 -0.61 3.34
CA VAL A 64 -8.44 -0.65 4.80
C VAL A 64 -7.14 -1.07 5.50
N MET A 65 -6.49 -2.11 4.98
CA MET A 65 -5.21 -2.61 5.48
C MET A 65 -4.10 -1.55 5.44
N VAL A 66 -3.97 -0.86 4.29
CA VAL A 66 -3.02 0.23 4.09
C VAL A 66 -3.31 1.38 5.05
N ALA A 67 -4.59 1.77 5.19
CA ALA A 67 -4.96 2.85 6.09
C ALA A 67 -4.62 2.55 7.57
N ILE A 68 -4.73 1.29 7.97
CA ILE A 68 -4.37 0.85 9.32
C ILE A 68 -2.86 0.91 9.54
N VAL A 69 -2.05 0.43 8.58
CA VAL A 69 -0.58 0.50 8.68
C VAL A 69 -0.12 1.94 8.71
N LEU A 70 -0.68 2.81 7.85
CA LEU A 70 -0.39 4.24 7.91
C LEU A 70 -0.83 4.87 9.24
N GLY A 71 -1.99 4.49 9.77
CA GLY A 71 -2.46 4.95 11.07
C GLY A 71 -1.53 4.57 12.22
N LEU A 72 -1.03 3.33 12.22
CA LEU A 72 -0.13 2.82 13.26
C LEU A 72 1.28 3.42 13.15
N VAL A 73 1.85 3.44 11.95
CA VAL A 73 3.24 3.88 11.72
C VAL A 73 3.36 5.40 11.70
N TYR A 74 2.53 6.08 10.90
CA TYR A 74 2.65 7.54 10.69
C TYR A 74 1.83 8.38 11.67
N ARG A 75 0.71 7.85 12.18
CA ARG A 75 -0.13 8.57 13.16
C ARG A 75 0.12 8.16 14.61
N GLN A 76 1.08 7.26 14.86
CA GLN A 76 1.43 6.72 16.17
C GLN A 76 0.21 6.33 17.02
N LEU A 77 -0.78 5.67 16.41
CA LEU A 77 -1.96 5.25 17.16
C LEU A 77 -1.54 4.25 18.27
N PRO A 78 -1.81 4.55 19.55
CA PRO A 78 -1.21 3.84 20.68
C PRO A 78 -1.78 2.43 20.89
N SER A 79 -2.92 2.09 20.27
CA SER A 79 -3.56 0.78 20.45
C SER A 79 -4.39 0.31 19.26
N LEU A 80 -4.53 -1.01 19.11
CA LEU A 80 -5.47 -1.59 18.14
C LEU A 80 -6.93 -1.19 18.40
N ALA A 81 -7.31 -0.93 19.66
CA ALA A 81 -8.67 -0.52 20.00
C ALA A 81 -8.97 0.88 19.45
N GLU A 82 -7.98 1.79 19.51
CA GLU A 82 -8.06 3.11 18.90
C GLU A 82 -8.23 3.00 17.37
N VAL A 83 -7.47 2.09 16.74
CA VAL A 83 -7.60 1.81 15.30
C VAL A 83 -9.01 1.34 14.94
N VAL A 84 -9.56 0.37 15.69
CA VAL A 84 -10.94 -0.12 15.48
C VAL A 84 -11.98 0.99 15.71
N ARG A 85 -11.75 1.90 16.67
CA ARG A 85 -12.61 3.06 16.88
C ARG A 85 -12.54 4.05 15.72
N GLN A 86 -11.34 4.32 15.20
CA GLN A 86 -11.13 5.22 14.06
C GLN A 86 -11.69 4.64 12.76
N LEU A 87 -11.66 3.32 12.57
CA LEU A 87 -12.28 2.62 11.43
C LEU A 87 -13.81 2.72 11.42
N LYS A 88 -14.44 2.80 12.60
CA LYS A 88 -15.91 2.96 12.73
C LYS A 88 -16.36 4.40 12.50
N LEU A 89 -15.44 5.35 12.63
CA LEU A 89 -15.67 6.75 12.33
C LEU A 89 -15.20 7.02 10.90
N PRO A 90 -15.65 8.11 10.25
CA PRO A 90 -15.05 8.58 9.00
C PRO A 90 -13.61 9.14 9.20
N GLY A 91 -12.91 8.72 10.25
CA GLY A 91 -11.66 9.32 10.74
C GLY A 91 -10.38 8.64 10.26
N LEU A 92 -10.47 7.46 9.63
CA LEU A 92 -9.31 6.74 9.12
C LEU A 92 -9.12 6.94 7.61
N LEU A 93 -8.41 8.02 7.27
CA LEU A 93 -7.96 8.37 5.92
C LEU A 93 -9.14 8.42 4.92
N TRP A 94 -8.99 7.76 3.76
CA TRP A 94 -9.94 7.73 2.64
C TRP A 94 -10.81 6.47 2.65
N VAL A 95 -10.91 5.78 3.78
CA VAL A 95 -11.64 4.52 3.90
C VAL A 95 -13.02 4.79 4.50
N GLU A 96 -14.05 4.28 3.82
CA GLU A 96 -15.43 4.33 4.32
C GLU A 96 -15.55 3.66 5.70
N PRO A 97 -16.42 4.15 6.60
CA PRO A 97 -16.57 3.61 7.95
C PRO A 97 -16.87 2.12 7.90
N THR A 98 -15.94 1.31 8.41
CA THR A 98 -15.98 -0.14 8.31
C THR A 98 -15.94 -0.76 9.70
N THR A 99 -16.91 -1.62 9.99
CA THR A 99 -16.98 -2.34 11.26
C THR A 99 -16.09 -3.58 11.20
N VAL A 100 -14.93 -3.52 11.86
CA VAL A 100 -13.98 -4.63 11.97
C VAL A 100 -13.87 -5.08 13.43
N SER A 101 -13.77 -6.38 13.66
CA SER A 101 -13.52 -6.94 15.00
C SER A 101 -12.02 -6.91 15.34
N LEU A 102 -11.71 -6.74 16.62
CA LEU A 102 -10.33 -6.71 17.12
C LEU A 102 -9.57 -8.02 16.81
N SER A 103 -10.26 -9.16 16.91
CA SER A 103 -9.70 -10.47 16.64
C SER A 103 -9.33 -10.65 15.16
N ALA A 104 -10.17 -10.17 14.24
CA ALA A 104 -9.87 -10.16 12.82
C ALA A 104 -8.63 -9.30 12.52
N LEU A 105 -8.55 -8.12 13.14
CA LEU A 105 -7.43 -7.22 12.97
C LEU A 105 -6.11 -7.81 13.51
N SER A 106 -6.16 -8.43 14.69
CA SER A 106 -4.99 -9.11 15.26
C SER A 106 -4.53 -10.30 14.40
N LYS A 107 -5.46 -11.11 13.91
CA LYS A 107 -5.16 -12.25 13.03
C LYS A 107 -4.53 -11.78 11.71
N TRP A 108 -4.97 -10.63 11.20
CA TRP A 108 -4.38 -10.02 10.01
C TRP A 108 -2.98 -9.44 10.26
N LEU A 109 -2.78 -8.65 11.33
CA LEU A 109 -1.47 -8.11 11.69
C LEU A 109 -0.42 -9.21 11.87
N ARG A 110 -0.80 -10.35 12.45
CA ARG A 110 0.08 -11.52 12.59
C ARG A 110 0.52 -12.13 11.25
N LYS A 111 -0.22 -11.90 10.17
CA LYS A 111 0.14 -12.36 8.81
C LYS A 111 1.05 -11.37 8.08
N LEU A 112 1.24 -10.15 8.58
CA LEU A 112 2.12 -9.19 7.95
C LEU A 112 3.60 -9.61 8.13
N PRO A 113 4.43 -9.51 7.08
CA PRO A 113 5.85 -9.76 7.22
C PRO A 113 6.47 -8.70 8.13
N ALA A 114 7.20 -9.16 9.14
CA ALA A 114 7.84 -8.30 10.14
C ALA A 114 8.81 -7.28 9.53
N SER A 115 9.36 -7.58 8.34
CA SER A 115 10.23 -6.68 7.58
C SER A 115 9.60 -5.34 7.22
N LEU A 116 8.27 -5.19 7.32
CA LEU A 116 7.56 -3.92 7.10
C LEU A 116 7.66 -2.96 8.29
N PHE A 117 8.08 -3.45 9.46
CA PHE A 117 8.18 -2.66 10.70
C PHE A 117 9.62 -2.54 11.22
N VAL A 118 10.58 -3.00 10.43
CA VAL A 118 12.01 -2.85 10.72
C VAL A 118 12.50 -1.63 9.96
N ASP A 119 12.77 -0.55 10.70
CA ASP A 119 13.63 0.56 10.25
C ASP A 119 15.11 0.12 10.24
#